data_AF-A0A0S2ETL2-F1
#
_entry.id   AF-A0A0S2ETL2-F1
#
_cell.length_a   1.000
_cell.length_b   1.000
_cell.length_c   1.000
_cell.angle_alpha   90.00
_cell.angle_beta   90.00
_cell.angle_gamma   90.00
#
_symmetry.space_group_name_H-M   'P 1'
#
loop_
_entity.id
_entity.type
_entity.pdbx_description
1 polymer ?
#
loop_
_entity_poly.entity_id
_entity_poly.type
_entity_poly.pdbx_seq_one_letter_code
_entity_poly.pdbx_strand_id
1 'polypeptide(L)'
;MTAPPPTSHSMSPDDRLAAEVARMLLPQRFPHRRDLELSGLAGTSAEACSFYDVFWPPGGLLALCAASVPRAGASGALRAAALQKLVRAGLGLSLSADETLALVGRAYAAEFEEEPFDLALLTLDPASGRFAGAGQGRHIAAIGARVSPGDGVLPIGSVLWLAAGAQALGEPAGEGPDLGLDDLAARLLDTMAPGVALVGVTLRATGRKASYDFSMANELAAIAGLVSGVEATLAREGVPEPVAAGLGLALDELLTNTVSYGYLDGGWHEILVELDVAPGCVDVSVRDDGRAFDPLLAPEPDLAVELEERQVGGLGIHFVRTLADEISYERERGWNVLRLRKRFDPEAGLESSGG
;
A
#
# COMPACT_ATOMS: atom_id res chain seq x y z
N MET A 1 29.80 25.34 -0.30
CA MET A 1 28.66 26.23 -0.04
C MET A 1 27.69 26.09 -1.19
N THR A 2 26.76 25.16 -1.10
CA THR A 2 25.66 24.99 -2.06
C THR A 2 24.60 26.05 -1.75
N ALA A 3 24.19 26.81 -2.76
CA ALA A 3 23.12 27.79 -2.62
C ALA A 3 21.82 27.09 -2.18
N PRO A 4 20.99 27.72 -1.33
CA PRO A 4 19.70 27.15 -0.95
C PRO A 4 18.82 26.94 -2.20
N PRO A 5 17.96 25.91 -2.22
CA PRO A 5 17.08 25.67 -3.35
C PRO A 5 16.20 26.91 -3.62
N PRO A 6 15.94 27.24 -4.90
CA PRO A 6 15.16 28.42 -5.27
C PRO A 6 13.75 28.33 -4.67
N THR A 7 13.25 29.46 -4.17
CA THR A 7 11.87 29.56 -3.69
C THR A 7 10.88 29.41 -4.85
N SER A 8 9.69 28.87 -4.59
CA SER A 8 8.67 28.54 -5.61
C SER A 8 8.24 29.70 -6.52
N HIS A 9 8.60 30.94 -6.18
CA HIS A 9 8.33 32.15 -6.96
C HIS A 9 9.39 32.51 -8.01
N SER A 10 10.55 31.84 -8.04
CA SER A 10 11.62 32.10 -9.02
C SER A 10 11.73 31.05 -10.14
N MET A 11 10.83 30.07 -10.18
CA MET A 11 10.82 29.00 -11.19
C MET A 11 9.95 29.36 -12.40
N SER A 12 10.32 28.90 -13.60
CA SER A 12 9.47 29.06 -14.78
C SER A 12 8.16 28.28 -14.63
N PRO A 13 7.07 28.65 -15.34
CA PRO A 13 5.82 27.88 -15.32
C PRO A 13 6.02 26.40 -15.66
N ASP A 14 6.89 26.09 -16.62
CA ASP A 14 7.20 24.72 -17.03
C ASP A 14 7.93 23.94 -15.94
N ASP A 15 8.87 24.58 -15.23
CA ASP A 15 9.57 23.94 -14.11
C ASP A 15 8.63 23.72 -12.92
N ARG A 16 7.69 24.63 -12.67
CA ARG A 16 6.66 24.47 -11.63
C ARG A 16 5.72 23.31 -11.96
N LEU A 17 5.30 23.20 -13.22
CA LEU A 17 4.49 22.08 -13.69
C LEU A 17 5.24 20.75 -13.55
N ALA A 18 6.51 20.72 -13.97
CA ALA A 18 7.36 19.54 -13.84
C ALA A 18 7.52 19.09 -12.39
N ALA A 19 7.76 20.04 -11.48
CA ALA A 19 7.88 19.76 -10.05
C ALA A 19 6.58 19.22 -9.46
N GLU A 20 5.42 19.77 -9.86
CA GLU A 20 4.13 19.30 -9.39
C GLU A 20 3.80 17.89 -9.89
N VAL A 21 4.07 17.61 -11.18
CA VAL A 21 3.93 16.25 -11.72
C VAL A 21 4.86 15.29 -11.00
N ALA A 22 6.14 15.62 -10.82
CA ALA A 22 7.09 14.77 -10.10
C ALA A 22 6.64 14.46 -8.66
N ARG A 23 6.05 15.46 -7.97
CA ARG A 23 5.46 15.28 -6.64
C ARG A 23 4.25 14.34 -6.65
N MET A 24 3.43 14.38 -7.69
CA MET A 24 2.28 13.49 -7.90
C MET A 24 2.68 12.05 -8.22
N LEU A 25 3.90 11.82 -8.73
CA LEU A 25 4.42 10.46 -8.96
C LEU A 25 4.71 9.73 -7.65
N LEU A 26 5.08 10.46 -6.59
CA LEU A 26 5.44 9.84 -5.32
C LEU A 26 4.18 9.38 -4.57
N PRO A 27 4.22 8.18 -3.95
CA PRO A 27 3.17 7.75 -3.04
C PRO A 27 2.97 8.81 -1.97
N GLN A 28 1.75 9.35 -1.91
CA GLN A 28 1.39 10.25 -0.81
C GLN A 28 1.33 9.47 0.53
N ARG A 29 1.10 8.15 0.43
CA ARG A 29 1.12 7.18 1.53
C ARG A 29 1.57 5.83 0.99
N PHE A 30 2.27 5.07 1.82
CA PHE A 30 2.56 3.68 1.51
C PHE A 30 1.33 2.81 1.77
N PRO A 31 1.14 1.73 1.00
CA PRO A 31 0.21 0.68 1.38
C PRO A 31 0.57 0.16 2.76
N HIS A 32 -0.43 -0.04 3.62
CA HIS A 32 -0.16 -0.49 4.99
C HIS A 32 -0.48 -1.97 5.16
N ARG A 33 0.42 -2.67 5.86
CA ARG A 33 0.23 -4.04 6.33
C ARG A 33 1.01 -4.19 7.62
N ARG A 34 0.46 -4.89 8.61
CA ARG A 34 1.02 -5.00 9.97
C ARG A 34 2.45 -5.59 10.04
N ASP A 35 2.79 -6.44 9.08
CA ASP A 35 4.07 -7.14 8.97
C ASP A 35 5.02 -6.39 8.03
N LEU A 36 4.64 -5.22 7.51
CA LEU A 36 5.43 -4.43 6.60
C LEU A 36 5.78 -3.07 7.19
N GLU A 37 7.04 -2.69 7.00
CA GLU A 37 7.48 -1.31 7.10
C GLU A 37 7.98 -0.88 5.72
N LEU A 38 7.56 0.30 5.28
CA LEU A 38 7.85 0.84 3.96
C LEU A 38 8.35 2.28 4.09
N SER A 39 9.35 2.60 3.29
CA SER A 39 9.97 3.92 3.23
C SER A 39 10.56 4.13 1.86
N GLY A 40 10.66 5.39 1.45
CA GLY A 40 11.13 5.72 0.11
C GLY A 40 11.46 7.19 0.00
N LEU A 41 12.29 7.47 -0.99
CA LEU A 41 12.84 8.79 -1.23
C LEU A 41 13.16 8.97 -2.72
N ALA A 42 12.89 10.15 -3.25
CA ALA A 42 13.34 10.53 -4.58
C ALA A 42 14.16 11.83 -4.49
N GLY A 43 15.41 11.76 -4.90
CA GLY A 43 16.31 12.91 -4.95
C GLY A 43 15.97 13.84 -6.12
N THR A 44 16.01 15.15 -5.88
CA THR A 44 15.82 16.15 -6.93
C THR A 44 17.04 16.23 -7.86
N SER A 45 16.82 16.42 -9.15
CA SER A 45 17.90 16.62 -10.13
C SER A 45 17.52 17.66 -11.18
N ALA A 46 18.52 18.40 -11.67
CA ALA A 46 18.38 19.29 -12.82
C ALA A 46 18.46 18.56 -14.16
N GLU A 47 18.78 17.26 -14.15
CA GLU A 47 19.03 16.45 -15.35
C GLU A 47 18.10 15.23 -15.44
N ALA A 48 17.40 14.89 -14.36
CA ALA A 48 16.57 13.69 -14.29
C ALA A 48 15.29 13.91 -13.48
N CYS A 49 14.25 13.15 -13.83
CA CYS A 49 13.03 13.02 -13.03
C CYS A 49 12.98 11.61 -12.45
N SER A 50 13.06 11.52 -11.12
CA SER A 50 13.13 10.25 -10.40
C SER A 50 11.89 10.07 -9.54
N PHE A 51 11.41 8.83 -9.44
CA PHE A 51 10.27 8.48 -8.61
C PHE A 51 10.43 7.06 -8.08
N TYR A 52 9.72 6.77 -7.01
CA TYR A 52 9.50 5.41 -6.55
C TYR A 52 8.01 5.18 -6.42
N ASP A 53 7.60 3.92 -6.36
CA ASP A 53 6.20 3.54 -6.19
C ASP A 53 6.06 2.24 -5.41
N VAL A 54 4.96 2.12 -4.66
CA VAL A 54 4.60 0.91 -3.93
C VAL A 54 3.09 0.72 -3.99
N PHE A 55 2.65 -0.45 -4.41
CA PHE A 55 1.22 -0.75 -4.57
C PHE A 55 0.96 -2.26 -4.58
N TRP A 56 -0.31 -2.64 -4.39
CA TRP A 56 -0.75 -4.03 -4.51
C TRP A 56 -1.34 -4.29 -5.91
N PRO A 57 -0.61 -4.96 -6.82
CA PRO A 57 -1.23 -5.55 -8.00
C PRO A 57 -2.25 -6.64 -7.60
N PRO A 58 -3.14 -7.04 -8.52
CA PRO A 58 -3.98 -8.22 -8.34
C PRO A 58 -3.15 -9.47 -8.01
N GLY A 59 -3.60 -10.27 -7.03
CA GLY A 59 -2.94 -11.51 -6.62
C GLY A 59 -2.18 -11.46 -5.29
N GLY A 60 -2.25 -10.35 -4.55
CA GLY A 60 -1.77 -10.27 -3.16
C GLY A 60 -0.25 -10.13 -2.99
N LEU A 61 0.48 -9.92 -4.10
CA LEU A 61 1.89 -9.54 -4.06
C LEU A 61 2.01 -8.03 -3.85
N LEU A 62 3.00 -7.59 -3.09
CA LEU A 62 3.39 -6.19 -2.98
C LEU A 62 4.37 -5.85 -4.11
N ALA A 63 4.07 -4.83 -4.91
CA ALA A 63 4.98 -4.31 -5.91
C ALA A 63 5.75 -3.10 -5.37
N LEU A 64 7.05 -3.05 -5.65
CA LEU A 64 7.91 -1.90 -5.40
C LEU A 64 8.68 -1.55 -6.67
N CYS A 65 8.81 -0.27 -6.97
CA CYS A 65 9.73 0.18 -8.01
C CYS A 65 10.46 1.47 -7.64
N ALA A 66 11.66 1.63 -8.17
CA ALA A 66 12.42 2.86 -8.18
C ALA A 66 12.86 3.14 -9.62
N ALA A 67 12.70 4.37 -10.08
CA ALA A 67 12.99 4.74 -11.45
C ALA A 67 13.62 6.13 -11.56
N SER A 68 14.44 6.31 -12.59
CA SER A 68 15.02 7.60 -12.97
C SER A 68 14.97 7.75 -14.48
N VAL A 69 14.36 8.85 -14.93
CA VAL A 69 14.33 9.24 -16.34
C VAL A 69 15.35 10.37 -16.53
N PRO A 70 16.41 10.20 -17.33
CA PRO A 70 17.49 11.18 -17.51
C PRO A 70 17.07 12.35 -18.42
N ARG A 71 15.96 12.99 -18.06
CA ARG A 71 15.42 14.17 -18.72
C ARG A 71 14.77 15.07 -17.67
N ALA A 72 15.04 16.36 -17.75
CA ALA A 72 14.50 17.35 -16.83
C ALA A 72 13.24 18.04 -17.38
N GLY A 73 12.65 18.90 -16.56
CA GLY A 73 11.49 19.72 -16.92
C GLY A 73 10.24 18.92 -17.23
N ALA A 74 9.25 19.57 -17.85
CA ALA A 74 7.93 18.99 -18.08
C ALA A 74 7.99 17.70 -18.93
N SER A 75 8.88 17.63 -19.91
CA SER A 75 9.07 16.44 -20.74
C SER A 75 9.57 15.24 -19.94
N GLY A 76 10.53 15.46 -19.03
CA GLY A 76 11.02 14.42 -18.12
C GLY A 76 9.92 13.91 -17.19
N ALA A 77 9.14 14.84 -16.61
CA ALA A 77 8.06 14.52 -15.70
C ALA A 77 6.93 13.73 -16.39
N LEU A 78 6.54 14.09 -17.62
CA LEU A 78 5.54 13.36 -18.39
C LEU A 78 5.99 11.94 -18.75
N ARG A 79 7.27 11.78 -19.11
CA ARG A 79 7.86 10.46 -19.39
C ARG A 79 7.91 9.59 -18.14
N ALA A 80 8.31 10.15 -17.01
CA ALA A 80 8.28 9.47 -15.73
C ALA A 80 6.86 9.04 -15.35
N ALA A 81 5.85 9.90 -15.60
CA ALA A 81 4.45 9.55 -15.41
C ALA A 81 4.01 8.39 -16.32
N ALA A 82 4.36 8.43 -17.61
CA ALA A 82 4.07 7.35 -18.54
C ALA A 82 4.72 6.03 -18.09
N LEU A 83 6.00 6.07 -17.69
CA LEU A 83 6.73 4.92 -17.17
C LEU A 83 6.03 4.33 -15.93
N GLN A 84 5.64 5.15 -14.96
CA GLN A 84 4.90 4.70 -13.78
C GLN A 84 3.60 3.98 -14.14
N LYS A 85 2.81 4.54 -15.07
CA LYS A 85 1.55 3.93 -15.50
C LYS A 85 1.77 2.62 -16.24
N LEU A 86 2.80 2.53 -17.08
CA LEU A 86 3.17 1.30 -17.77
C LEU A 86 3.60 0.19 -16.78
N VAL A 87 4.40 0.52 -15.77
CA VAL A 87 4.81 -0.43 -14.71
C VAL A 87 3.59 -0.95 -13.95
N ARG A 88 2.71 -0.06 -13.51
CA ARG A 88 1.45 -0.43 -12.84
C ARG A 88 0.57 -1.33 -13.72
N ALA A 89 0.40 -0.97 -14.99
CA ALA A 89 -0.39 -1.75 -15.93
C ALA A 89 0.21 -3.14 -16.18
N GLY A 90 1.53 -3.25 -16.37
CA GLY A 90 2.20 -4.52 -16.61
C GLY A 90 2.07 -5.49 -15.43
N LEU A 91 2.30 -5.01 -14.20
CA LEU A 91 2.07 -5.81 -12.99
C LEU A 91 0.59 -6.12 -12.74
N GLY A 92 -0.31 -5.21 -13.16
CA GLY A 92 -1.76 -5.41 -13.14
C GLY A 92 -2.23 -6.59 -14.00
N LEU A 93 -1.45 -7.00 -15.00
CA LEU A 93 -1.70 -8.19 -15.82
C LEU A 93 -1.19 -9.50 -15.18
N SER A 94 -0.76 -9.45 -13.91
CA SER A 94 -0.17 -10.58 -13.18
C SER A 94 1.06 -11.21 -13.88
N LEU A 95 1.81 -10.39 -14.63
CA LEU A 95 3.08 -10.77 -15.24
C LEU A 95 4.21 -10.82 -14.20
N SER A 96 5.25 -11.60 -14.45
CA SER A 96 6.48 -11.54 -13.64
C SER A 96 7.18 -10.18 -13.77
N ALA A 97 8.12 -9.90 -12.86
CA ALA A 97 8.92 -8.67 -12.91
C ALA A 97 9.69 -8.55 -14.24
N ASP A 98 10.27 -9.65 -14.74
CA ASP A 98 10.99 -9.68 -16.03
C ASP A 98 10.08 -9.46 -17.23
N GLU A 99 8.93 -10.14 -17.28
CA GLU A 99 7.95 -9.97 -18.35
C GLU A 99 7.40 -8.55 -18.37
N THR A 100 7.12 -7.99 -17.19
CA THR A 100 6.72 -6.59 -17.02
C THR A 100 7.80 -5.67 -17.54
N LEU A 101 9.05 -5.83 -17.12
CA LEU A 101 10.17 -5.00 -17.56
C LEU A 101 10.32 -5.02 -19.08
N ALA A 102 10.24 -6.21 -19.69
CA ALA A 102 10.34 -6.37 -21.14
C ALA A 102 9.16 -5.70 -21.87
N LEU A 103 7.93 -5.82 -21.35
CA LEU A 103 6.75 -5.17 -21.93
C LEU A 103 6.84 -3.64 -21.83
N VAL A 104 7.16 -3.14 -20.64
CA VAL A 104 7.31 -1.71 -20.34
C VAL A 104 8.40 -1.11 -21.22
N GLY A 105 9.55 -1.77 -21.34
CA GLY A 105 10.66 -1.32 -22.20
C GLY A 105 10.24 -1.16 -23.65
N ARG A 106 9.53 -2.14 -24.22
CA ARG A 106 9.01 -2.05 -25.60
C ARG A 106 7.98 -0.94 -25.78
N ALA A 107 7.02 -0.83 -24.85
CA ALA A 107 5.96 0.18 -24.93
C ALA A 107 6.52 1.60 -24.78
N TYR A 108 7.45 1.80 -23.83
CA TYR A 108 8.10 3.07 -23.61
C TYR A 108 8.97 3.48 -24.83
N ALA A 109 9.76 2.55 -25.37
CA ALA A 109 10.59 2.79 -26.55
C ALA A 109 9.76 3.19 -27.79
N ALA A 110 8.58 2.59 -27.97
CA ALA A 110 7.68 2.89 -29.09
C ALA A 110 7.11 4.32 -29.04
N GLU A 111 6.86 4.84 -27.84
CA GLU A 111 6.33 6.20 -27.65
C GLU A 111 7.43 7.27 -27.61
N PHE A 112 8.61 6.91 -27.10
CA PHE A 112 9.66 7.87 -26.73
C PHE A 112 11.00 7.68 -27.43
N GLU A 113 11.00 7.05 -28.61
CA GLU A 113 12.16 6.91 -29.52
C GLU A 113 13.40 6.30 -28.85
N GLU A 114 13.22 5.18 -28.13
CA GLU A 114 14.31 4.45 -27.44
C GLU A 114 15.14 5.26 -26.42
N GLU A 115 14.62 6.37 -25.90
CA GLU A 115 15.32 7.10 -24.84
C GLU A 115 15.52 6.23 -23.58
N PRO A 116 16.73 6.23 -22.99
CA PRO A 116 17.05 5.35 -21.87
C PRO A 116 16.33 5.78 -20.60
N PHE A 117 16.06 4.82 -19.73
CA PHE A 117 15.63 5.05 -18.36
C PHE A 117 16.25 4.00 -17.45
N ASP A 118 16.36 4.35 -16.17
CA ASP A 118 16.80 3.45 -15.12
C ASP A 118 15.56 2.96 -14.36
N LEU A 119 15.44 1.65 -14.14
CA LEU A 119 14.31 1.05 -13.41
C LEU A 119 14.79 -0.16 -12.61
N ALA A 120 14.46 -0.18 -11.32
CA ALA A 120 14.43 -1.36 -10.48
C ALA A 120 12.96 -1.68 -10.18
N LEU A 121 12.57 -2.94 -10.37
CA LEU A 121 11.23 -3.45 -10.11
C LEU A 121 11.29 -4.73 -9.27
N LEU A 122 10.36 -4.87 -8.34
CA LEU A 122 10.25 -6.03 -7.48
C LEU A 122 8.79 -6.37 -7.16
N THR A 123 8.48 -7.65 -7.05
CA THR A 123 7.27 -8.17 -6.40
C THR A 123 7.66 -8.99 -5.18
N LEU A 124 7.00 -8.76 -4.04
CA LEU A 124 7.20 -9.45 -2.77
C LEU A 124 5.88 -10.11 -2.35
N ASP A 125 5.90 -11.41 -2.05
CA ASP A 125 4.87 -12.06 -1.25
C ASP A 125 5.22 -11.85 0.23
N PRO A 126 4.48 -11.01 0.97
CA PRO A 126 4.81 -10.73 2.36
C PRO A 126 4.58 -11.94 3.27
N ALA A 127 3.71 -12.89 2.89
CA ALA A 127 3.41 -14.05 3.71
C ALA A 127 4.56 -15.05 3.74
N SER A 128 5.22 -15.26 2.60
CA SER A 128 6.36 -16.17 2.48
C SER A 128 7.72 -15.46 2.51
N GLY A 129 7.74 -14.13 2.35
CA GLY A 129 8.92 -13.32 2.13
C GLY A 129 9.57 -13.53 0.76
N ARG A 130 9.00 -14.37 -0.12
CA ARG A 130 9.54 -14.60 -1.45
C ARG A 130 9.41 -13.34 -2.29
N PHE A 131 10.48 -12.96 -2.96
CA PHE A 131 10.45 -11.86 -3.90
C PHE A 131 11.08 -12.24 -5.23
N ALA A 132 10.65 -11.56 -6.28
CA ALA A 132 11.21 -11.62 -7.60
C ALA A 132 11.52 -10.21 -8.09
N GLY A 133 12.69 -10.02 -8.70
CA GLY A 133 13.21 -8.70 -9.03
C GLY A 133 13.79 -8.63 -10.43
N ALA A 134 13.55 -7.51 -11.11
CA ALA A 134 14.09 -7.23 -12.43
C ALA A 134 14.53 -5.76 -12.52
N GLY A 135 15.47 -5.45 -13.40
CA GLY A 135 15.84 -4.05 -13.62
C GLY A 135 16.62 -3.81 -14.90
N GLN A 136 16.69 -2.53 -15.28
CA GLN A 136 17.46 -2.07 -16.43
C GLN A 136 18.10 -0.71 -16.16
N GLY A 137 19.13 -0.38 -16.93
CA GLY A 137 19.92 0.82 -16.70
C GLY A 137 20.69 0.76 -15.38
N ARG A 138 20.88 1.91 -14.74
CA ARG A 138 21.59 2.06 -13.47
C ARG A 138 20.65 1.80 -12.30
N HIS A 139 20.71 0.58 -11.76
CA HIS A 139 19.79 0.14 -10.73
C HIS A 139 20.45 -0.84 -9.76
N ILE A 140 19.87 -0.95 -8.56
CA ILE A 140 20.27 -1.91 -7.52
C ILE A 140 19.02 -2.48 -6.85
N ALA A 141 19.06 -3.77 -6.56
CA ALA A 141 18.23 -4.42 -5.55
C ALA A 141 19.15 -5.06 -4.52
N ALA A 142 18.95 -4.79 -3.23
CA ALA A 142 19.84 -5.30 -2.18
C ALA A 142 19.09 -5.64 -0.90
N ILE A 143 19.54 -6.71 -0.24
CA ILE A 143 19.13 -7.07 1.12
C ILE A 143 20.23 -6.63 2.08
N GLY A 144 19.92 -5.64 2.93
CA GLY A 144 20.93 -4.95 3.74
C GLY A 144 22.04 -4.39 2.85
N ALA A 145 23.28 -4.78 3.14
CA ALA A 145 24.46 -4.39 2.35
C ALA A 145 24.74 -5.29 1.13
N ARG A 146 23.97 -6.36 0.90
CA ARG A 146 24.27 -7.34 -0.16
C ARG A 146 23.35 -7.16 -1.35
N VAL A 147 23.93 -6.97 -2.53
CA VAL A 147 23.19 -6.95 -3.80
C VAL A 147 22.52 -8.31 -4.03
N SER A 148 21.22 -8.31 -4.30
CA SER A 148 20.46 -9.50 -4.70
C SER A 148 20.55 -9.66 -6.22
N PRO A 149 20.86 -10.85 -6.75
CA PRO A 149 21.01 -11.07 -8.20
C PRO A 149 19.67 -11.11 -8.96
N GLY A 150 18.55 -10.75 -8.33
CA GLY A 150 17.20 -10.96 -8.83
C GLY A 150 16.32 -11.47 -7.71
N ASP A 151 15.88 -12.71 -7.79
CA ASP A 151 14.90 -13.32 -6.89
C ASP A 151 15.49 -13.83 -5.58
N GLY A 152 14.66 -13.95 -4.55
CA GLY A 152 15.09 -14.47 -3.25
C GLY A 152 13.99 -14.61 -2.22
N VAL A 153 14.41 -14.73 -0.96
CA VAL A 153 13.54 -14.70 0.21
C VAL A 153 14.06 -13.61 1.13
N LEU A 154 13.21 -12.66 1.49
CA LEU A 154 13.49 -11.60 2.45
C LEU A 154 13.34 -12.15 3.87
N PRO A 155 14.43 -12.30 4.65
CA PRO A 155 14.32 -12.74 6.02
C PRO A 155 13.60 -11.68 6.86
N ILE A 156 12.80 -12.13 7.83
CA ILE A 156 12.17 -11.21 8.81
C ILE A 156 13.25 -10.38 9.50
N GLY A 157 12.98 -9.10 9.67
CA GLY A 157 13.88 -8.09 10.24
C GLY A 157 14.91 -7.56 9.25
N SER A 158 15.10 -8.19 8.09
CA SER A 158 16.00 -7.65 7.07
C SER A 158 15.32 -6.58 6.23
N VAL A 159 16.11 -5.59 5.80
CA VAL A 159 15.68 -4.57 4.84
C VAL A 159 16.00 -5.04 3.42
N LEU A 160 15.01 -4.99 2.55
CA LEU A 160 15.18 -5.07 1.10
C LEU A 160 14.94 -3.69 0.51
N TRP A 161 15.88 -3.17 -0.26
CA TRP A 161 15.73 -1.86 -0.90
C TRP A 161 16.11 -1.91 -2.38
N LEU A 162 15.46 -1.03 -3.13
CA LEU A 162 15.66 -0.79 -4.54
C LEU A 162 16.16 0.62 -4.74
N ALA A 163 17.07 0.82 -5.69
CA ALA A 163 17.44 2.15 -6.16
C ALA A 163 17.61 2.20 -7.67
N ALA A 164 17.35 3.37 -8.26
CA ALA A 164 17.58 3.65 -9.67
C ALA A 164 18.07 5.10 -9.88
N GLY A 165 18.96 5.30 -10.84
CA GLY A 165 19.50 6.62 -11.19
C GLY A 165 21.02 6.76 -11.02
N ALA A 166 21.50 8.01 -11.03
CA ALA A 166 22.93 8.35 -11.04
C ALA A 166 23.72 7.66 -9.91
N GLN A 167 24.84 6.98 -10.25
CA GLN A 167 25.65 6.19 -9.30
C GLN A 167 24.77 5.46 -8.26
N ALA A 168 23.75 4.71 -8.73
CA ALA A 168 22.92 3.87 -7.86
C ALA A 168 23.84 3.21 -6.83
N LEU A 169 23.59 3.58 -5.57
CA LEU A 169 24.52 3.58 -4.43
C LEU A 169 25.57 2.45 -4.49
N GLY A 170 26.85 2.73 -4.24
CA GLY A 170 27.80 1.64 -3.96
C GLY A 170 27.27 0.71 -2.84
N GLU A 171 27.77 -0.52 -2.73
CA GLU A 171 27.38 -1.44 -1.64
C GLU A 171 27.26 -0.66 -0.32
N PRO A 172 26.08 -0.62 0.34
CA PRO A 172 25.92 0.13 1.57
C PRO A 172 27.02 -0.30 2.53
N ALA A 173 27.85 0.65 2.96
CA ALA A 173 29.00 0.36 3.78
C ALA A 173 28.53 -0.18 5.14
N GLY A 174 28.45 -1.50 5.26
CA GLY A 174 28.31 -2.27 6.49
C GLY A 174 27.21 -1.81 7.44
N GLU A 175 25.94 -2.13 7.15
CA GLU A 175 24.86 -1.98 8.13
C GLU A 175 23.94 -3.20 8.11
N GLY A 176 23.66 -3.73 9.30
CA GLY A 176 22.95 -4.99 9.53
C GLY A 176 21.43 -4.82 9.63
N PRO A 177 20.68 -5.93 9.73
CA PRO A 177 19.21 -5.97 9.80
C PRO A 177 18.59 -5.24 11.02
N ASP A 178 19.39 -4.69 11.93
CA ASP A 178 18.90 -4.07 13.17
C ASP A 178 18.57 -2.57 13.05
N LEU A 179 18.89 -1.93 11.92
CA LEU A 179 18.49 -0.54 11.66
C LEU A 179 17.08 -0.51 11.07
N GLY A 180 16.15 0.17 11.74
CA GLY A 180 14.81 0.41 11.23
C GLY A 180 14.84 1.12 9.87
N LEU A 181 13.77 0.97 9.08
CA LEU A 181 13.75 1.47 7.72
C LEU A 181 13.79 3.01 7.67
N ASP A 182 13.23 3.66 8.69
CA ASP A 182 13.28 5.12 8.87
C ASP A 182 14.72 5.64 9.13
N ASP A 183 15.50 4.92 9.95
CA ASP A 183 16.90 5.30 10.24
C ASP A 183 17.78 5.12 9.00
N LEU A 184 17.53 4.05 8.22
CA LEU A 184 18.23 3.82 6.95
C LEU A 184 17.87 4.90 5.92
N ALA A 185 16.58 5.22 5.76
CA ALA A 185 16.11 6.24 4.84
C ALA A 185 16.70 7.63 5.16
N ALA A 186 16.76 7.99 6.45
CA ALA A 186 17.37 9.25 6.88
C ALA A 186 18.87 9.32 6.56
N ARG A 187 19.62 8.22 6.73
CA ARG A 187 21.06 8.15 6.41
C ARG A 187 21.35 8.16 4.91
N LEU A 188 20.49 7.50 4.14
CA LEU A 188 20.61 7.47 2.68
C LEU A 188 20.28 8.83 2.07
N LEU A 189 19.34 9.61 2.65
CA LEU A 189 19.07 10.99 2.21
C LEU A 189 20.33 11.86 2.13
N ASP A 190 21.22 11.77 3.14
CA ASP A 190 22.43 12.59 3.21
C ASP A 190 23.55 12.15 2.26
N THR A 191 23.46 10.90 1.75
CA THR A 191 24.50 10.27 0.91
C THR A 191 24.02 10.02 -0.53
N MET A 192 22.74 10.22 -0.80
CA MET A 192 22.13 9.97 -2.10
C MET A 192 22.57 10.99 -3.14
N ALA A 193 23.01 10.48 -4.29
CA ALA A 193 23.32 11.30 -5.44
C ALA A 193 22.03 11.98 -5.99
N PRO A 194 22.15 13.18 -6.59
CA PRO A 194 21.03 13.83 -7.25
C PRO A 194 20.38 12.91 -8.30
N GLY A 195 19.05 12.85 -8.33
CA GLY A 195 18.32 12.07 -9.33
C GLY A 195 18.32 10.56 -9.08
N VAL A 196 18.64 10.11 -7.87
CA VAL A 196 18.39 8.73 -7.44
C VAL A 196 17.01 8.61 -6.81
N ALA A 197 16.25 7.59 -7.19
CA ALA A 197 15.08 7.14 -6.44
C ALA A 197 15.43 5.91 -5.62
N LEU A 198 14.82 5.79 -4.44
CA LEU A 198 14.99 4.68 -3.51
C LEU A 198 13.66 4.30 -2.89
N VAL A 199 13.45 3.00 -2.70
CA VAL A 199 12.34 2.47 -1.90
C VAL A 199 12.78 1.20 -1.18
N GLY A 200 12.36 1.05 0.06
CA GLY A 200 12.69 -0.10 0.88
C GLY A 200 11.47 -0.71 1.56
N VAL A 201 11.63 -1.97 1.94
CA VAL A 201 10.65 -2.77 2.67
C VAL A 201 11.34 -3.65 3.70
N THR A 202 10.72 -3.77 4.87
CA THR A 202 11.12 -4.71 5.91
C THR A 202 9.92 -5.56 6.30
N LEU A 203 10.13 -6.87 6.44
CA LEU A 203 9.15 -7.78 7.03
C LEU A 203 9.34 -7.86 8.55
N ARG A 204 8.28 -7.69 9.32
CA ARG A 204 8.26 -7.80 10.78
C ARG A 204 7.50 -9.06 11.18
N ALA A 205 8.00 -9.77 12.19
CA ALA A 205 7.25 -10.89 12.77
C ALA A 205 5.96 -10.35 13.39
N THR A 206 4.81 -10.83 12.91
CA THR A 206 3.54 -10.63 13.61
C THR A 206 3.46 -11.65 14.72
N GLY A 207 3.54 -11.20 15.98
CA GLY A 207 3.44 -12.09 17.15
C GLY A 207 2.08 -12.79 17.33
N ARG A 208 1.16 -12.67 16.37
CA ARG A 208 -0.21 -13.24 16.38
C ARG A 208 -0.28 -14.38 15.37
N LYS A 209 -0.78 -15.54 15.80
CA LYS A 209 -0.78 -16.81 15.03
C LYS A 209 -1.79 -16.85 13.88
N ALA A 210 -2.83 -16.01 13.90
CA ALA A 210 -3.89 -15.98 12.89
C ALA A 210 -4.27 -14.53 12.57
N SER A 211 -3.35 -13.85 11.89
CA SER A 211 -3.50 -12.48 11.40
C SER A 211 -3.70 -12.48 9.89
N TYR A 212 -4.67 -11.72 9.40
CA TYR A 212 -5.00 -11.63 7.97
C TYR A 212 -5.20 -10.18 7.56
N ASP A 213 -4.73 -9.83 6.36
CA ASP A 213 -4.88 -8.49 5.82
C ASP A 213 -5.56 -8.56 4.46
N PHE A 214 -6.54 -7.67 4.27
CA PHE A 214 -7.29 -7.50 3.05
C PHE A 214 -7.16 -6.04 2.62
N SER A 215 -7.15 -5.81 1.31
CA SER A 215 -7.19 -4.47 0.76
C SER A 215 -8.15 -4.40 -0.42
N MET A 216 -8.71 -3.21 -0.64
CA MET A 216 -9.53 -2.89 -1.79
C MET A 216 -9.28 -1.46 -2.24
N ALA A 217 -9.44 -1.22 -3.54
CA ALA A 217 -9.58 0.14 -4.05
C ALA A 217 -10.88 0.76 -3.53
N ASN A 218 -10.98 2.09 -3.49
CA ASN A 218 -12.18 2.84 -3.10
C ASN A 218 -13.35 2.74 -4.11
N GLU A 219 -13.74 1.52 -4.48
CA GLU A 219 -14.79 1.21 -5.45
C GLU A 219 -15.86 0.34 -4.80
N LEU A 220 -17.14 0.70 -4.96
CA LEU A 220 -18.26 -0.06 -4.38
C LEU A 220 -18.29 -1.51 -4.86
N ALA A 221 -17.90 -1.77 -6.11
CA ALA A 221 -17.86 -3.13 -6.68
C ALA A 221 -16.82 -4.04 -6.00
N ALA A 222 -15.80 -3.49 -5.34
CA ALA A 222 -14.76 -4.26 -4.68
C ALA A 222 -15.15 -4.74 -3.27
N ILE A 223 -16.21 -4.17 -2.66
CA ILE A 223 -16.63 -4.47 -1.29
C ILE A 223 -17.03 -5.93 -1.13
N ALA A 224 -17.90 -6.43 -2.02
CA ALA A 224 -18.42 -7.80 -1.92
C ALA A 224 -17.30 -8.86 -1.92
N GLY A 225 -16.28 -8.66 -2.74
CA GLY A 225 -15.12 -9.55 -2.81
C GLY A 225 -14.31 -9.55 -1.51
N LEU A 226 -14.09 -8.38 -0.91
CA LEU A 226 -13.38 -8.26 0.37
C LEU A 226 -14.18 -8.92 1.51
N VAL A 227 -15.47 -8.61 1.63
CA VAL A 227 -16.36 -9.15 2.68
C VAL A 227 -16.42 -10.68 2.60
N SER A 228 -16.62 -11.23 1.41
CA SER A 228 -16.60 -12.70 1.20
C SER A 228 -15.25 -13.32 1.58
N GLY A 229 -14.13 -12.63 1.30
CA GLY A 229 -12.78 -13.08 1.68
C GLY A 229 -12.58 -13.12 3.19
N VAL A 230 -13.10 -12.12 3.91
CA VAL A 230 -13.07 -12.06 5.38
C VAL A 230 -13.92 -13.18 5.98
N GLU A 231 -15.16 -13.36 5.51
CA GLU A 231 -16.07 -14.41 6.00
C GLU A 231 -15.48 -15.82 5.79
N ALA A 232 -14.95 -16.09 4.59
CA ALA A 232 -14.29 -17.36 4.30
C ALA A 232 -13.07 -17.61 5.19
N THR A 233 -12.34 -16.56 5.54
CA THR A 233 -11.19 -16.64 6.46
C THR A 233 -11.64 -16.91 7.89
N LEU A 234 -12.67 -16.22 8.38
CA LEU A 234 -13.24 -16.45 9.70
C LEU A 234 -13.77 -17.88 9.85
N ALA A 235 -14.47 -18.39 8.84
CA ALA A 235 -14.95 -19.77 8.80
C ALA A 235 -13.79 -20.79 8.88
N ARG A 236 -12.70 -20.54 8.13
CA ARG A 236 -11.50 -21.38 8.15
C ARG A 236 -10.79 -21.38 9.52
N GLU A 237 -10.86 -20.29 10.27
CA GLU A 237 -10.35 -20.18 11.63
C GLU A 237 -11.31 -20.72 12.71
N GLY A 238 -12.46 -21.28 12.30
CA GLY A 238 -13.43 -21.88 13.23
C GLY A 238 -14.29 -20.86 13.97
N VAL A 239 -14.39 -19.62 13.49
CA VAL A 239 -15.32 -18.62 14.04
C VAL A 239 -16.76 -19.03 13.71
N PRO A 240 -17.69 -19.02 14.67
CA PRO A 240 -19.09 -19.39 14.43
C PRO A 240 -19.73 -18.55 13.32
N GLU A 241 -20.52 -19.19 12.45
CA GLU A 241 -21.16 -18.54 11.29
C GLU A 241 -21.95 -17.27 11.65
N PRO A 242 -22.74 -17.21 12.74
CA PRO A 242 -23.46 -15.99 13.09
C PRO A 242 -22.55 -14.81 13.42
N VAL A 243 -21.36 -15.10 13.96
CA VAL A 243 -20.34 -14.10 14.28
C VAL A 243 -19.64 -13.63 13.01
N ALA A 244 -19.29 -14.55 12.12
CA ALA A 244 -18.66 -14.25 10.84
C ALA A 244 -19.59 -13.40 9.95
N ALA A 245 -20.85 -13.80 9.78
CA ALA A 245 -21.85 -13.07 8.99
C ALA A 245 -22.15 -11.69 9.60
N GLY A 246 -22.23 -11.59 10.93
CA GLY A 246 -22.38 -10.30 11.60
C GLY A 246 -21.23 -9.35 11.29
N LEU A 247 -19.98 -9.83 11.40
CA LEU A 247 -18.79 -9.03 11.07
C LEU A 247 -18.73 -8.67 9.59
N GLY A 248 -19.13 -9.59 8.69
CA GLY A 248 -19.24 -9.32 7.25
C GLY A 248 -20.19 -8.17 6.95
N LEU A 249 -21.38 -8.18 7.56
CA LEU A 249 -22.35 -7.09 7.44
C LEU A 249 -21.84 -5.76 8.02
N ALA A 250 -21.15 -5.79 9.16
CA ALA A 250 -20.56 -4.58 9.72
C ALA A 250 -19.46 -3.99 8.82
N LEU A 251 -18.66 -4.86 8.18
CA LEU A 251 -17.66 -4.43 7.20
C LEU A 251 -18.32 -3.87 5.94
N ASP A 252 -19.36 -4.51 5.40
CA ASP A 252 -20.09 -4.01 4.23
C ASP A 252 -20.60 -2.58 4.44
N GLU A 253 -21.20 -2.32 5.60
CA GLU A 253 -21.68 -0.99 6.01
C GLU A 253 -20.54 0.03 6.18
N LEU A 254 -19.45 -0.35 6.86
CA LEU A 254 -18.31 0.54 7.07
C LEU A 254 -17.64 0.91 5.75
N LEU A 255 -17.36 -0.08 4.90
CA LEU A 255 -16.69 0.11 3.62
C LEU A 255 -17.56 0.91 2.66
N THR A 256 -18.87 0.65 2.61
CA THR A 256 -19.82 1.44 1.81
C THR A 256 -19.82 2.91 2.22
N ASN A 257 -19.82 3.18 3.53
CA ASN A 257 -19.75 4.55 4.05
C ASN A 257 -18.41 5.22 3.71
N THR A 258 -17.29 4.52 3.88
CA THR A 258 -15.96 5.04 3.53
C THR A 258 -15.85 5.35 2.04
N VAL A 259 -16.27 4.44 1.16
CA VAL A 259 -16.21 4.66 -0.30
C VAL A 259 -17.14 5.80 -0.73
N SER A 260 -18.37 5.84 -0.20
CA SER A 260 -19.39 6.80 -0.65
C SER A 260 -19.15 8.23 -0.16
N TYR A 261 -18.51 8.39 1.01
CA TYR A 261 -18.42 9.70 1.69
C TYR A 261 -16.99 10.10 2.09
N GLY A 262 -16.03 9.18 2.04
CA GLY A 262 -14.65 9.40 2.46
C GLY A 262 -13.79 10.14 1.43
N TYR A 263 -14.10 10.00 0.14
CA TYR A 263 -13.25 10.45 -0.97
C TYR A 263 -13.95 11.49 -1.85
N LEU A 264 -13.30 12.65 -2.06
CA LEU A 264 -13.89 13.79 -2.79
C LEU A 264 -13.08 14.22 -4.02
N ASP A 265 -11.85 13.72 -4.17
CA ASP A 265 -10.93 14.08 -5.24
C ASP A 265 -11.08 13.20 -6.49
N GLY A 266 -11.90 12.14 -6.41
CA GLY A 266 -12.07 11.16 -7.49
C GLY A 266 -10.80 10.36 -7.78
N GLY A 267 -9.83 10.39 -6.86
CA GLY A 267 -8.59 9.66 -6.94
C GLY A 267 -8.76 8.18 -6.66
N TRP A 268 -7.72 7.41 -6.98
CA TRP A 268 -7.58 6.05 -6.48
C TRP A 268 -7.10 6.11 -5.03
N HIS A 269 -7.79 5.38 -4.16
CA HIS A 269 -7.45 5.23 -2.75
C HIS A 269 -7.53 3.77 -2.34
N GLU A 270 -6.83 3.44 -1.27
CA GLU A 270 -6.81 2.11 -0.69
C GLU A 270 -7.51 2.10 0.67
N ILE A 271 -8.36 1.10 0.86
CA ILE A 271 -8.97 0.77 2.15
C ILE A 271 -8.44 -0.59 2.60
N LEU A 272 -8.04 -0.68 3.86
CA LEU A 272 -7.41 -1.86 4.45
C LEU A 272 -8.29 -2.43 5.54
N VAL A 273 -8.39 -3.76 5.57
CA VAL A 273 -9.07 -4.50 6.64
C VAL A 273 -8.11 -5.52 7.21
N GLU A 274 -7.80 -5.36 8.48
CA GLU A 274 -6.88 -6.19 9.24
C GLU A 274 -7.70 -7.04 10.21
N LEU A 275 -7.51 -8.35 10.19
CA LEU A 275 -8.18 -9.33 11.03
C LEU A 275 -7.18 -10.01 11.96
N ASP A 276 -7.52 -10.17 13.23
CA ASP A 276 -6.84 -11.07 14.16
C ASP A 276 -7.85 -12.02 14.78
N VAL A 277 -7.60 -13.31 14.62
CA VAL A 277 -8.43 -14.34 15.23
C VAL A 277 -7.66 -14.95 16.40
N ALA A 278 -8.30 -14.98 17.56
CA ALA A 278 -7.84 -15.73 18.72
C ALA A 278 -8.98 -16.58 19.29
N PRO A 279 -8.68 -17.56 20.16
CA PRO A 279 -9.73 -18.34 20.80
C PRO A 279 -10.73 -17.43 21.52
N GLY A 280 -11.98 -17.44 21.05
CA GLY A 280 -13.10 -16.69 21.61
C GLY A 280 -13.13 -15.18 21.31
N CYS A 281 -12.25 -14.65 20.46
CA CYS A 281 -12.36 -13.28 19.99
C CYS A 281 -11.81 -13.05 18.57
N VAL A 282 -12.41 -12.07 17.90
CA VAL A 282 -11.96 -11.51 16.63
C VAL A 282 -11.71 -10.02 16.84
N ASP A 283 -10.53 -9.55 16.47
CA ASP A 283 -10.22 -8.13 16.34
C ASP A 283 -10.21 -7.77 14.86
N VAL A 284 -10.93 -6.70 14.48
CA VAL A 284 -11.00 -6.15 13.12
C VAL A 284 -10.51 -4.72 13.17
N SER A 285 -9.65 -4.31 12.24
CA SER A 285 -9.18 -2.94 12.08
C SER A 285 -9.41 -2.50 10.64
N VAL A 286 -10.23 -1.47 10.45
CA VAL A 286 -10.49 -0.85 9.14
C VAL A 286 -9.71 0.45 9.07
N ARG A 287 -8.87 0.59 8.03
CA ARG A 287 -8.05 1.77 7.80
C ARG A 287 -8.34 2.38 6.44
N ASP A 288 -8.55 3.69 6.42
CA ASP A 288 -8.74 4.46 5.19
C ASP A 288 -8.09 5.83 5.26
N ASP A 289 -7.76 6.39 4.11
CA ASP A 289 -7.15 7.71 3.97
C ASP A 289 -8.15 8.82 3.65
N GLY A 290 -9.45 8.52 3.66
CA GLY A 290 -10.53 9.44 3.40
C GLY A 290 -10.64 10.56 4.44
N ARG A 291 -11.68 11.37 4.30
CA ARG A 291 -12.01 12.43 5.26
C ARG A 291 -12.12 11.86 6.67
N ALA A 292 -11.59 12.59 7.65
CA ALA A 292 -11.70 12.21 9.05
C ALA A 292 -13.17 12.03 9.43
N PHE A 293 -13.51 10.84 9.92
CA PHE A 293 -14.87 10.47 10.29
C PHE A 293 -14.81 9.51 11.46
N ASP A 294 -15.35 9.95 12.61
CA ASP A 294 -15.48 9.11 13.80
C ASP A 294 -16.90 8.53 13.84
N PRO A 295 -17.09 7.22 13.56
CA PRO A 295 -18.40 6.59 13.60
C PRO A 295 -19.01 6.61 15.02
N LEU A 296 -18.21 6.76 16.07
CA LEU A 296 -18.71 6.80 17.45
C LEU A 296 -19.46 8.09 17.78
N LEU A 297 -19.22 9.15 17.01
CA LEU A 297 -19.90 10.44 17.15
C LEU A 297 -21.15 10.55 16.26
N ALA A 298 -21.42 9.54 15.43
CA ALA A 298 -22.59 9.55 14.56
C ALA A 298 -23.89 9.46 15.40
N PRO A 299 -24.90 10.32 15.13
CA PRO A 299 -26.17 10.27 15.83
C PRO A 299 -26.88 8.94 15.60
N GLU A 300 -27.62 8.47 16.60
CA GLU A 300 -28.41 7.25 16.47
C GLU A 300 -29.50 7.43 15.42
N PRO A 301 -29.72 6.44 14.54
CA PRO A 301 -30.78 6.52 13.53
C PRO A 301 -32.14 6.59 14.23
N ASP A 302 -33.03 7.41 13.69
CA ASP A 302 -34.41 7.48 14.18
C ASP A 302 -35.13 6.16 13.82
N LEU A 303 -35.28 5.28 14.82
CA LEU A 303 -35.91 3.98 14.66
C LEU A 303 -37.43 4.07 14.38
N ALA A 304 -38.01 5.29 14.42
CA ALA A 304 -39.41 5.54 14.13
C ALA A 304 -39.76 5.57 12.62
N VAL A 305 -38.76 5.52 11.73
CA VAL A 305 -38.96 5.46 10.27
C VAL A 305 -39.17 4.01 9.83
N GLU A 306 -40.21 3.78 9.00
CA GLU A 306 -40.64 2.45 8.54
C GLU A 306 -39.49 1.66 7.88
N LEU A 307 -39.43 0.35 8.17
CA LEU A 307 -38.41 -0.58 7.67
C LEU A 307 -38.28 -0.61 6.14
N GLU A 308 -39.34 -0.25 5.42
CA GLU A 308 -39.43 -0.31 3.95
C GLU A 308 -38.88 0.94 3.24
N GLU A 309 -38.67 2.05 3.97
CA GLU A 309 -37.95 3.24 3.46
C GLU A 309 -36.43 3.16 3.72
N ARG A 310 -35.97 2.14 4.44
CA ARG A 310 -34.54 1.87 4.61
C ARG A 310 -34.03 1.29 3.30
N GLN A 311 -33.26 2.09 2.54
CA GLN A 311 -32.51 1.59 1.40
C GLN A 311 -31.78 0.30 1.82
N VAL A 312 -31.77 -0.70 0.95
CA VAL A 312 -30.94 -1.90 1.10
C VAL A 312 -29.50 -1.43 1.42
N GLY A 313 -29.01 -1.71 2.63
CA GLY A 313 -27.78 -1.10 3.20
C GLY A 313 -28.00 -0.02 4.27
N GLY A 314 -29.08 -0.10 5.06
CA GLY A 314 -29.50 0.93 6.01
C GLY A 314 -29.42 0.58 7.50
N LEU A 315 -28.68 -0.46 7.89
CA LEU A 315 -28.50 -0.79 9.31
C LEU A 315 -27.56 0.21 10.00
N GLY A 316 -26.70 0.86 9.21
CA GLY A 316 -25.92 2.02 9.58
C GLY A 316 -24.88 1.75 10.67
N ILE A 317 -24.16 2.80 11.04
CA ILE A 317 -23.14 2.79 12.09
C ILE A 317 -23.69 2.29 13.45
N HIS A 318 -25.00 2.38 13.66
CA HIS A 318 -25.66 1.82 14.83
C HIS A 318 -25.51 0.30 14.92
N PHE A 319 -25.72 -0.43 13.82
CA PHE A 319 -25.52 -1.88 13.81
C PHE A 319 -24.08 -2.27 14.12
N VAL A 320 -23.10 -1.56 13.54
CA VAL A 320 -21.67 -1.76 13.84
C VAL A 320 -21.40 -1.60 15.33
N ARG A 321 -21.98 -0.58 15.96
CA ARG A 321 -21.86 -0.31 17.41
C ARG A 321 -22.53 -1.38 18.27
N THR A 322 -23.65 -1.96 17.83
CA THR A 322 -24.37 -3.00 18.59
C THR A 322 -23.72 -4.37 18.43
N LEU A 323 -23.14 -4.65 17.26
CA LEU A 323 -22.47 -5.91 16.99
C LEU A 323 -21.18 -6.04 17.82
N ALA A 324 -20.35 -5.00 17.83
CA ALA A 324 -19.04 -5.03 18.45
C ALA A 324 -19.13 -5.00 19.99
N ASP A 325 -18.27 -5.79 20.63
CA ASP A 325 -18.09 -5.78 22.08
C ASP A 325 -17.26 -4.57 22.55
N GLU A 326 -16.25 -4.21 21.76
CA GLU A 326 -15.45 -2.99 21.95
C GLU A 326 -15.27 -2.34 20.57
N ILE A 327 -15.35 -1.00 20.54
CA ILE A 327 -15.11 -0.21 19.34
C ILE A 327 -14.28 1.02 19.70
N SER A 328 -13.32 1.37 18.85
CA SER A 328 -12.48 2.54 19.03
C SER A 328 -12.12 3.15 17.69
N TYR A 329 -11.92 4.46 17.67
CA TYR A 329 -11.49 5.19 16.50
C TYR A 329 -10.30 6.09 16.87
N GLU A 330 -9.33 6.17 15.97
CA GLU A 330 -8.30 7.20 16.02
C GLU A 330 -7.91 7.68 14.61
N ARG A 331 -7.35 8.88 14.54
CA ARG A 331 -6.71 9.39 13.33
C ARG A 331 -5.19 9.30 13.49
N GLU A 332 -4.55 8.35 12.82
CA GLU A 332 -3.11 8.09 12.92
C GLU A 332 -2.40 8.41 11.60
N ARG A 333 -1.44 9.35 11.60
CA ARG A 333 -0.62 9.71 10.42
C ARG A 333 -1.44 9.93 9.13
N GLY A 334 -2.64 10.53 9.29
CA GLY A 334 -3.56 10.80 8.20
C GLY A 334 -4.57 9.69 7.90
N TRP A 335 -4.45 8.50 8.50
CA TRP A 335 -5.41 7.40 8.35
C TRP A 335 -6.52 7.48 9.39
N ASN A 336 -7.75 7.25 8.98
CA ASN A 336 -8.81 6.78 9.87
C ASN A 336 -8.46 5.35 10.27
N VAL A 337 -8.52 5.03 11.55
CA VAL A 337 -8.31 3.67 12.07
C VAL A 337 -9.45 3.33 13.00
N LEU A 338 -10.40 2.54 12.51
CA LEU A 338 -11.52 2.02 13.29
C LEU A 338 -11.24 0.59 13.70
N ARG A 339 -11.28 0.31 15.00
CA ARG A 339 -11.06 -1.04 15.54
C ARG A 339 -12.33 -1.56 16.20
N LEU A 340 -12.69 -2.79 15.87
CA LEU A 340 -13.80 -3.55 16.43
C LEU A 340 -13.23 -4.80 17.10
N ARG A 341 -13.68 -5.11 18.31
CA ARG A 341 -13.49 -6.41 18.92
C ARG A 341 -14.84 -7.10 19.02
N LYS A 342 -14.89 -8.37 18.64
CA LYS A 342 -16.05 -9.23 18.84
C LYS A 342 -15.65 -10.47 19.63
N ARG A 343 -16.31 -10.71 20.76
CA ARG A 343 -16.17 -11.94 21.53
C ARG A 343 -17.17 -12.98 21.05
N PHE A 344 -16.77 -14.24 21.10
CA PHE A 344 -17.61 -15.38 20.76
C PHE A 344 -17.25 -16.58 21.63
N ASP A 345 -18.18 -17.53 21.74
CA ASP A 345 -17.90 -18.80 22.39
C ASP A 345 -17.18 -19.73 21.40
N PRO A 346 -15.92 -20.12 21.65
CA PRO A 346 -15.19 -21.00 20.74
C PRO A 346 -15.77 -22.42 20.66
N GLU A 347 -16.62 -22.84 21.61
CA GLU A 347 -17.23 -24.17 21.62
C GLU A 347 -18.56 -24.24 20.82
N ALA A 348 -19.20 -23.10 20.56
CA ALA A 348 -20.50 -23.02 19.89
C ALA A 348 -20.49 -23.50 18.41
N GLY A 349 -19.32 -23.60 17.76
CA GLY A 349 -19.18 -24.06 16.38
C GLY A 349 -19.08 -25.58 16.20
N LEU A 350 -18.90 -26.35 17.28
CA LEU A 350 -18.68 -27.80 17.23
C LEU A 350 -19.99 -28.61 17.30
N GLU A 351 -21.07 -28.02 17.80
CA GLU A 351 -22.34 -28.74 18.04
C GLU A 351 -23.19 -28.95 16.77
N SER A 352 -22.92 -28.23 15.67
CA SER A 352 -23.73 -28.29 14.44
C SER A 352 -23.31 -29.36 13.42
N SER A 353 -22.30 -30.20 13.75
CA SER A 353 -21.84 -31.29 12.87
C SER A 353 -22.21 -32.70 13.38
N GLY A 354 -22.98 -32.79 14.47
CA GLY A 354 -23.45 -34.04 15.07
C GLY A 354 -24.98 -34.12 15.14
N GLY A 355 -25.65 -34.09 13.98
CA GLY A 355 -27.10 -34.29 13.85
C GLY A 355 -27.47 -34.99 12.57
#